data_AF-A0A2M7Z152-F1
#
_entry.id   AF-A0A2M7Z152-F1
#
_cell.length_a   1.000
_cell.length_b   1.000
_cell.length_c   1.000
_cell.angle_alpha   90.00
_cell.angle_beta   90.00
_cell.angle_gamma   90.00
#
_symmetry.space_group_name_H-M   'P 1'
#
loop_
_entity.id
_entity.type
_entity.pdbx_description
1 polymer ?
#
loop_
_entity_poly.entity_id
_entity_poly.type
_entity_poly.pdbx_seq_one_letter_code
_entity_poly.pdbx_strand_id
1 'polypeptide(L)' 'MWNRDLLMRSLALVIVLWTLAGFARAEEGVERPSGTGVIVHPDGYVLTAYHVLSRASRIIVVTQGEIRNRATVVAIDEA' A
#
# COMPACT_ATOMS: atom_id res chain seq x y z
N MET A 1 39.52 -32.84 4.15
CA MET A 1 39.48 -31.82 3.09
C MET A 1 38.08 -31.22 3.09
N TRP A 2 37.95 -29.96 3.50
CA TRP A 2 36.64 -29.30 3.59
C TRP A 2 36.14 -28.96 2.18
N ASN A 3 34.91 -29.36 1.84
CA ASN A 3 34.37 -29.21 0.49
C ASN A 3 33.95 -27.76 0.25
N ARG A 4 34.88 -26.91 -0.20
CA ARG A 4 34.68 -25.47 -0.42
C ARG A 4 33.48 -25.18 -1.33
N ASP A 5 33.19 -26.08 -2.26
CA ASP A 5 32.05 -25.98 -3.17
C ASP A 5 30.70 -26.11 -2.45
N LEU A 6 30.62 -26.97 -1.43
CA LEU A 6 29.41 -27.12 -0.61
C LEU A 6 29.15 -25.86 0.24
N LEU A 7 30.23 -25.23 0.72
CA LEU A 7 30.18 -24.02 1.52
C LEU A 7 29.75 -22.81 0.66
N MET A 8 30.30 -22.69 -0.56
CA MET A 8 29.93 -21.63 -1.50
C MET A 8 28.49 -21.75 -2.00
N ARG A 9 28.00 -22.97 -2.27
CA ARG A 9 26.61 -23.19 -2.70
C ARG A 9 25.62 -22.87 -1.58
N SER A 10 25.93 -23.26 -0.35
CA SER A 10 25.12 -22.94 0.82
C SER A 10 25.08 -21.43 1.08
N LEU A 11 26.21 -20.74 0.96
CA LEU A 11 26.29 -19.29 1.14
C LEU A 11 25.48 -18.54 0.07
N ALA A 12 25.60 -18.95 -1.21
CA ALA A 12 24.82 -18.36 -2.29
C ALA A 12 23.31 -18.56 -2.06
N LEU A 13 22.91 -19.73 -1.58
CA LEU A 13 21.50 -20.03 -1.30
C LEU A 13 20.97 -19.17 -0.14
N VAL A 14 21.76 -18.95 0.91
CA VAL A 14 21.41 -18.05 2.02
C VAL A 14 21.25 -16.61 1.53
N ILE A 15 22.17 -16.11 0.68
CA ILE A 15 22.10 -14.75 0.12
C ILE A 15 20.84 -14.60 -0.75
N VAL A 16 20.55 -15.58 -1.61
CA VAL A 16 19.34 -15.58 -2.44
C VAL A 16 18.07 -15.61 -1.59
N LEU A 17 18.03 -16.44 -0.55
CA LEU A 17 16.89 -16.50 0.38
C LEU A 17 16.67 -15.17 1.10
N TRP A 18 17.74 -14.53 1.58
CA TRP A 18 17.69 -13.22 2.24
C TRP A 18 17.22 -12.11 1.28
N THR A 19 17.68 -12.15 0.03
CA THR A 19 17.31 -11.15 -0.99
C THR A 19 15.83 -11.27 -1.36
N LEU A 20 15.33 -12.50 -1.55
CA LEU A 20 13.91 -12.75 -1.83
C LEU A 20 13.01 -12.39 -0.62
N ALA A 21 13.45 -12.70 0.60
CA ALA A 21 12.73 -12.33 1.80
C ALA A 21 12.70 -10.81 2.03
N GLY A 22 13.78 -10.09 1.71
CA GLY A 22 13.84 -8.63 1.78
C GLY A 22 12.87 -7.93 0.83
N PHE A 23 12.68 -8.48 -0.38
CA PHE A 23 11.69 -7.97 -1.34
C PHE A 23 10.24 -8.23 -0.91
N ALA A 24 9.98 -9.31 -0.19
CA ALA A 24 8.63 -9.65 0.27
C ALA A 24 8.12 -8.79 1.44
N ARG A 25 8.99 -7.99 2.09
CA ARG A 25 8.62 -7.10 3.21
C ARG A 25 8.28 -5.67 2.77
N ALA A 26 7.87 -5.48 1.52
CA ALA A 26 7.32 -4.21 1.08
C ALA A 26 5.91 -4.01 1.68
N GLU A 27 5.88 -3.27 2.80
CA GLU A 27 4.82 -2.34 3.18
C GLU A 27 3.44 -2.95 3.55
N GLU A 28 3.32 -3.48 4.75
CA GLU A 28 2.09 -3.28 5.54
C GLU A 28 2.29 -2.05 6.44
N GLY A 29 2.44 -0.89 5.81
CA GLY A 29 2.26 0.37 6.51
C GLY A 29 0.82 0.42 7.00
N VAL A 30 0.61 0.57 8.32
CA VAL A 30 -0.73 0.86 8.86
C VAL A 30 -1.16 2.20 8.24
N GLU A 31 -1.96 2.13 7.18
CA GLU A 31 -2.51 3.30 6.49
C GLU A 31 -3.33 4.10 7.53
N ARG A 32 -2.73 5.18 8.03
CA ARG A 32 -3.46 6.15 8.86
C ARG A 32 -4.37 6.95 7.93
N PRO A 33 -5.67 7.08 8.25
CA PRO A 33 -6.57 7.89 7.45
C PRO A 33 -6.04 9.32 7.39
N SER A 34 -5.78 9.79 6.17
CA SER A 34 -5.17 11.10 5.89
C SER A 34 -6.18 12.26 5.85
N GLY A 35 -7.48 11.98 6.01
CA GLY A 35 -8.54 12.98 5.93
C GLY A 35 -9.94 12.38 6.07
N THR A 36 -10.97 13.19 5.86
CA THR A 36 -12.39 12.81 5.89
C THR A 36 -13.08 13.11 4.58
N GLY A 37 -14.26 12.53 4.37
CA GLY A 37 -15.12 12.79 3.23
C GLY A 37 -16.56 12.44 3.55
N VAL A 38 -17.48 12.82 2.66
CA VAL A 38 -18.92 12.60 2.80
C VAL A 38 -19.43 11.87 1.56
N ILE A 39 -20.23 10.82 1.76
CA ILE A 39 -20.94 10.15 0.67
C ILE A 39 -22.09 11.05 0.24
N VAL A 40 -22.10 11.47 -1.03
CA VAL A 40 -23.08 12.42 -1.59
C VAL A 40 -24.08 11.78 -2.55
N HIS A 41 -23.89 10.51 -2.90
CA HIS A 41 -24.76 9.78 -3.81
C HIS A 41 -24.79 8.28 -3.46
N PRO A 42 -25.93 7.58 -3.59
CA PRO A 42 -26.05 6.14 -3.28
C PRO A 42 -25.11 5.24 -4.09
N ASP A 43 -24.71 5.67 -5.29
CA ASP A 43 -23.75 4.92 -6.13
C ASP A 43 -22.30 4.97 -5.60
N GLY A 44 -22.06 5.65 -4.47
CA GLY A 44 -20.74 5.69 -3.82
C GLY A 44 -19.86 6.88 -4.19
N TYR A 45 -20.44 7.96 -4.71
CA TYR A 45 -19.70 9.22 -4.88
C TYR A 45 -19.36 9.83 -3.53
N VAL A 46 -18.08 10.13 -3.32
CA VAL A 46 -17.55 10.73 -2.09
C VAL A 46 -16.97 12.10 -2.40
N LEU A 47 -17.41 13.11 -1.65
CA LEU A 47 -16.83 14.43 -1.66
C LEU A 47 -15.77 14.54 -0.56
N THR A 48 -14.59 15.07 -0.91
CA THR A 48 -13.50 15.37 0.03
C THR A 48 -12.74 16.60 -0.46
N ALA A 49 -11.80 17.10 0.35
CA ALA A 49 -10.97 18.23 -0.03
C ALA A 49 -9.81 17.81 -0.94
N TYR A 50 -9.46 18.65 -1.92
CA TYR A 50 -8.36 18.39 -2.85
C TYR A 50 -7.02 18.09 -2.15
N HIS A 51 -6.70 18.82 -1.07
CA HIS A 51 -5.44 18.62 -0.35
C HIS A 51 -5.30 17.21 0.25
N VAL A 52 -6.41 16.54 0.59
CA VAL A 52 -6.42 15.14 1.08
C VAL A 52 -5.99 14.19 -0.03
N LEU A 53 -6.30 14.50 -1.29
CA LEU A 53 -6.01 13.67 -2.46
C LEU A 53 -4.67 14.00 -3.15
N SER A 54 -4.19 15.25 -3.02
CA SER A 54 -3.07 15.82 -3.80
C SER A 54 -1.77 15.00 -3.87
N ARG A 55 -1.50 14.13 -2.88
CA ARG A 55 -0.32 13.25 -2.83
C ARG A 55 -0.68 11.76 -2.69
N ALA A 56 -1.94 11.41 -2.83
CA ALA A 56 -2.41 10.04 -2.64
C ALA A 56 -2.03 9.18 -3.86
N SER A 57 -1.21 8.15 -3.64
CA SER A 57 -0.95 7.10 -4.64
C SER A 57 -2.06 6.03 -4.68
N ARG A 58 -2.84 5.95 -3.60
CA ARG A 58 -3.97 5.04 -3.41
C ARG A 58 -5.00 5.71 -2.50
N ILE A 59 -6.28 5.51 -2.80
CA ILE A 59 -7.39 6.03 -1.98
C ILE A 59 -8.22 4.84 -1.49
N ILE A 60 -8.26 4.70 -0.17
CA ILE A 60 -9.12 3.75 0.53
C ILE A 60 -10.12 4.54 1.36
N VAL A 61 -11.41 4.35 1.09
CA VAL A 61 -12.50 4.93 1.90
C VAL A 61 -12.86 3.92 2.97
N VAL A 62 -12.79 4.34 4.23
CA VAL A 62 -13.21 3.55 5.39
C VAL A 62 -14.50 4.16 5.93
N THR A 63 -15.58 3.38 5.93
CA THR A 63 -16.87 3.82 6.51
C THR A 63 -16.93 3.50 8.00
N GLN A 64 -17.96 4.00 8.71
CA GLN A 64 -18.10 3.76 10.16
C GLN A 64 -18.22 2.27 10.54
N GLY A 65 -18.66 1.40 9.62
CA GLY A 65 -18.67 -0.05 9.82
C GLY A 65 -17.33 -0.74 9.54
N GLU A 66 -16.23 0.02 9.49
CA GLU A 66 -14.89 -0.43 9.10
C GLU A 66 -14.80 -1.06 7.69
N ILE A 67 -15.83 -0.85 6.86
CA ILE A 67 -15.83 -1.32 5.48
C ILE A 67 -14.85 -0.47 4.68
N ARG A 68 -13.87 -1.15 4.08
CA ARG A 68 -12.79 -0.55 3.29
C ARG A 68 -13.06 -0.75 1.81
N ASN A 69 -13.21 0.34 1.07
CA ASN A 69 -13.42 0.30 -0.37
C ASN A 69 -12.36 1.13 -1.09
N ARG A 70 -11.83 0.59 -2.19
CA ARG A 70 -10.96 1.36 -3.08
C ARG A 70 -11.80 2.41 -3.81
N ALA A 71 -11.34 3.65 -3.82
CA ALA A 71 -11.97 4.71 -4.59
C ALA A 71 -11.08 5.15 -5.77
N THR A 72 -11.71 5.78 -6.76
CA THR A 72 -11.04 6.40 -7.91
C THR A 72 -11.51 7.84 -8.00
N VAL A 73 -10.60 8.74 -8.34
CA VAL A 73 -10.91 10.16 -8.53
C VAL A 73 -11.72 10.32 -9.81
N VAL A 74 -12.88 10.97 -9.71
CA VAL A 74 -13.79 11.22 -10.84
C VAL A 74 -13.81 12.69 -11.27
N ALA A 75 -13.51 13.61 -10.36
CA ALA A 75 -13.42 15.05 -10.59
C ALA A 75 -12.52 15.68 -9.53
N ILE A 76 -11.85 16.79 -9.89
CA ILE A 76 -11.06 17.61 -8.99
C ILE A 76 -11.31 19.08 -9.29
N ASP A 77 -11.20 19.90 -8.26
CA ASP A 77 -11.05 21.35 -8.35
C ASP A 77 -9.88 21.73 -7.42
N GLU A 78 -8.89 22.43 -7.97
CA GLU A 78 -7.66 22.79 -7.27
C GLU A 78 -7.66 24.23 -6.74
N ALA A 79 -8.72 24.99 -7.06
CA ALA A 79 -8.84 26.42 -6.78
C ALA A 79 -8.92 26.77 -5.29
#